data_AF-A0A150GFH5-F1
#
_entry.id   AF-A0A150GFH5-F1
#
_cell.length_a   1.000
_cell.length_b   1.000
_cell.length_c   1.000
_cell.angle_alpha   90.00
_cell.angle_beta   90.00
_cell.angle_gamma   90.00
#
_symmetry.space_group_name_H-M   'P 1'
#
loop_
_entity.id
_entity.type
_entity.pdbx_description
1 polymer ?
#
loop_
_entity_poly.entity_id
_entity_poly.type
_entity_poly.pdbx_seq_one_letter_code
_entity_poly.pdbx_strand_id
1 'polypeptide(L)'
;MDASWPRETPGTSKSILDIGEPYFVACVTGDLATARCLRRLGVPWGPDGQVFLDAAAAGHATAPLPLLRWLLEEGCPVDYDVMLEWGASTPQRAAKVLLLLMEHLGRQELEHDEQ
;
A
#
# COMPACT_ATOMS: atom_id res chain seq x y z
N MET A 1 -34.33 -13.91 33.73
CA MET A 1 -32.92 -13.69 33.36
C MET A 1 -32.65 -14.60 32.19
N ASP A 2 -33.04 -14.18 30.99
CA ASP A 2 -32.74 -14.90 29.77
C ASP A 2 -32.49 -13.84 28.69
N ALA A 3 -31.22 -13.57 28.46
CA ALA A 3 -30.78 -12.81 27.30
C ALA A 3 -30.08 -13.81 26.38
N SER A 4 -30.87 -14.74 25.84
CA SER A 4 -30.51 -15.52 24.66
C SER A 4 -30.37 -14.56 23.48
N TRP A 5 -29.18 -14.00 23.28
CA TRP A 5 -28.86 -13.27 22.07
C TRP A 5 -28.92 -14.26 20.88
N PRO A 6 -29.59 -13.91 19.77
CA PRO A 6 -29.64 -14.77 18.61
C PRO A 6 -28.28 -14.80 17.91
N ARG A 7 -27.76 -16.02 17.77
CA ARG A 7 -26.62 -16.42 16.95
C ARG A 7 -26.60 -15.65 15.64
N GLU A 8 -25.57 -14.83 15.47
CA GLU A 8 -25.25 -14.12 14.23
C GLU A 8 -25.04 -15.18 13.14
N THR A 9 -25.77 -15.04 12.05
CA THR A 9 -25.80 -15.98 10.92
C THR A 9 -24.53 -15.93 10.08
N PRO A 10 -23.96 -17.07 9.64
CA PRO A 10 -22.87 -17.07 8.66
C PRO A 10 -23.47 -16.89 7.26
N GLY A 11 -23.37 -15.68 6.71
CA GLY A 11 -23.88 -15.39 5.39
C GLY A 11 -23.47 -14.01 4.88
N THR A 12 -22.38 -13.97 4.11
CA THR A 12 -21.90 -12.81 3.34
C THR A 12 -21.16 -11.71 4.10
N SER A 13 -20.31 -12.06 5.06
CA SER A 13 -19.24 -11.16 5.50
C SER A 13 -18.18 -11.12 4.40
N LYS A 14 -18.39 -10.33 3.34
CA LYS A 14 -17.30 -9.87 2.47
C LYS A 14 -16.38 -9.11 3.40
N SER A 15 -15.34 -9.80 3.88
CA SER A 15 -14.46 -9.34 4.94
C SER A 15 -14.11 -7.89 4.69
N ILE A 16 -14.46 -7.01 5.63
CA ILE A 16 -14.16 -5.56 5.60
C ILE A 16 -12.64 -5.27 5.57
N LEU A 17 -11.83 -6.34 5.55
CA LEU A 17 -10.38 -6.43 5.59
C LEU A 17 -9.78 -6.95 4.27
N ASP A 18 -10.59 -7.25 3.24
CA ASP A 18 -10.11 -7.95 2.03
C ASP A 18 -9.36 -7.06 1.02
N ILE A 19 -9.40 -5.74 1.16
CA ILE A 19 -8.92 -4.86 0.09
C ILE A 19 -8.14 -3.72 0.71
N GLY A 20 -6.92 -3.47 0.22
CA GLY A 20 -6.04 -2.36 0.61
C GLY A 20 -6.61 -0.95 0.40
N GLU A 21 -7.92 -0.85 0.21
CA GLU A 21 -8.75 0.34 0.11
C GLU A 21 -8.52 1.37 1.25
N PRO A 22 -8.36 0.99 2.55
CA PRO A 22 -8.07 2.00 3.57
C PRO A 22 -6.67 2.61 3.40
N TYR A 23 -5.69 1.84 2.90
CA TYR A 23 -4.38 2.38 2.54
C TYR A 23 -4.48 3.28 1.33
N PHE A 24 -5.27 2.93 0.32
CA PHE A 24 -5.53 3.79 -0.82
C PHE A 24 -6.10 5.15 -0.39
N VAL A 25 -7.13 5.16 0.47
CA VAL A 25 -7.72 6.40 0.98
C VAL A 25 -6.69 7.24 1.75
N ALA A 26 -5.86 6.61 2.59
CA ALA A 26 -4.77 7.29 3.29
C ALA A 26 -3.73 7.88 2.32
N CYS A 27 -3.42 7.15 1.24
CA CYS A 27 -2.50 7.58 0.20
C CYS A 27 -3.04 8.79 -0.57
N VAL A 28 -4.31 8.76 -0.97
CA VAL A 28 -4.98 9.83 -1.72
C VAL A 28 -5.11 11.10 -0.89
N THR A 29 -5.39 10.95 0.40
CA THR A 29 -5.48 12.08 1.34
C THR A 29 -4.10 12.59 1.79
N GLY A 30 -3.02 11.85 1.49
CA GLY A 30 -1.67 12.14 1.96
C GLY A 30 -1.51 11.98 3.47
N ASP A 31 -2.43 11.28 4.13
CA ASP A 31 -2.47 11.12 5.58
C ASP A 31 -1.60 9.94 6.03
N LEU A 32 -0.31 10.25 6.23
CA LEU A 32 0.67 9.32 6.75
C LEU A 32 0.31 8.82 8.18
N ALA A 33 -0.35 9.64 8.99
CA ALA A 33 -0.75 9.22 10.35
C ALA A 33 -1.82 8.13 10.28
N THR A 34 -2.80 8.28 9.38
CA THR A 34 -3.79 7.24 9.10
C THR A 34 -3.13 5.97 8.56
N ALA A 35 -2.21 6.08 7.59
CA ALA A 35 -1.48 4.92 7.05
C ALA A 35 -0.71 4.16 8.16
N ARG A 36 -0.02 4.87 9.06
CA ARG A 36 0.68 4.26 10.21
C ARG A 36 -0.28 3.62 11.21
N CYS A 37 -1.44 4.23 11.42
CA CYS A 37 -2.47 3.65 12.28
C CYS A 37 -2.96 2.31 11.73
N LEU A 38 -3.27 2.24 10.42
CA LEU A 38 -3.67 1.01 9.74
C LEU A 38 -2.61 -0.09 9.88
N ARG A 39 -1.33 0.28 9.74
CA ARG A 39 -0.23 -0.66 9.90
C ARG A 39 -0.11 -1.20 11.32
N ARG A 40 -0.28 -0.34 12.33
CA ARG A 40 -0.31 -0.75 13.74
C ARG A 40 -1.50 -1.63 14.08
N LEU A 41 -2.64 -1.41 13.41
CA LEU A 41 -3.83 -2.25 13.54
C LEU A 41 -3.67 -3.62 12.83
N GLY A 42 -2.57 -3.84 12.11
CA GLY A 42 -2.30 -5.09 11.41
C GLY A 42 -3.14 -5.25 10.14
N VAL A 43 -3.61 -4.15 9.55
CA VAL A 43 -4.38 -4.21 8.30
C VAL A 43 -3.45 -4.71 7.19
N PRO A 44 -3.81 -5.79 6.48
CA PRO A 44 -3.01 -6.30 5.37
C PRO A 44 -3.01 -5.29 4.22
N TRP A 45 -1.91 -5.25 3.46
CA TRP A 45 -1.84 -4.42 2.25
C TRP A 45 -2.88 -4.86 1.20
N GLY A 46 -3.34 -6.10 1.24
CA GLY A 46 -4.25 -6.66 0.23
C GLY A 46 -3.44 -7.28 -0.92
N PRO A 47 -4.01 -7.39 -2.12
CA PRO A 47 -3.35 -8.03 -3.25
C PRO A 47 -2.03 -7.34 -3.62
N ASP A 48 -1.05 -8.13 -4.02
CA ASP A 48 0.33 -7.70 -4.28
C ASP A 48 0.37 -6.55 -5.29
N GLY A 49 1.15 -5.51 -4.99
CA GLY A 49 1.37 -4.37 -5.90
C GLY A 49 0.22 -3.37 -6.02
N GLN A 50 -1.02 -3.74 -5.66
CA GLN A 50 -2.20 -2.92 -5.92
C GLN A 50 -2.19 -1.60 -5.13
N VAL A 51 -1.93 -1.64 -3.82
CA VAL A 51 -1.92 -0.43 -2.97
C VAL A 51 -0.86 0.56 -3.42
N PHE A 52 0.34 0.07 -3.72
CA PHE A 52 1.44 0.92 -4.14
C PHE A 52 1.18 1.53 -5.52
N LEU A 53 0.68 0.71 -6.46
CA LEU A 53 0.28 1.17 -7.78
C LEU A 53 -0.79 2.24 -7.69
N ASP A 54 -1.90 2.00 -6.97
CA ASP A 54 -2.99 2.96 -6.85
C ASP A 54 -2.52 4.27 -6.18
N ALA A 55 -1.68 4.18 -5.15
CA ALA A 55 -1.08 5.34 -4.51
C ALA A 55 -0.19 6.16 -5.46
N ALA A 56 0.57 5.49 -6.33
CA ALA A 56 1.41 6.11 -7.36
C ALA A 56 0.59 6.65 -8.54
N ALA A 57 -0.50 5.96 -8.91
CA ALA A 57 -1.29 6.13 -10.13
C ALA A 57 -2.51 7.06 -9.99
N ALA A 58 -2.87 7.50 -8.79
CA ALA A 58 -4.06 8.33 -8.53
C ALA A 58 -4.09 9.76 -9.17
N GLY A 59 -3.32 10.00 -10.23
CA GLY A 59 -3.35 11.23 -11.05
C GLY A 59 -3.08 12.53 -10.28
N HIS A 60 -4.12 13.33 -10.05
CA HIS A 60 -4.05 14.60 -9.31
C HIS A 60 -4.13 14.42 -7.79
N ALA A 61 -4.61 13.26 -7.32
CA ALA A 61 -4.80 12.94 -5.91
C ALA A 61 -3.83 11.83 -5.48
N THR A 62 -2.63 11.89 -6.01
CA THR A 62 -1.54 10.94 -5.77
C THR A 62 -0.88 11.12 -4.42
N ALA A 63 -0.41 10.00 -3.86
CA ALA A 63 0.36 10.02 -2.64
C ALA A 63 1.62 10.89 -2.76
N PRO A 64 1.97 11.63 -1.71
CA PRO A 64 3.23 12.35 -1.65
C PRO A 64 4.40 11.35 -1.58
N LEU A 65 5.55 11.71 -2.18
CA LEU A 65 6.74 10.83 -2.24
C LEU A 65 7.19 10.29 -0.87
N PRO A 66 7.13 11.05 0.25
CA PRO A 66 7.43 10.52 1.58
C PRO A 66 6.48 9.39 2.02
N LEU A 67 5.22 9.42 1.62
CA LEU A 67 4.26 8.38 1.95
C LEU A 67 4.55 7.12 1.13
N LEU A 68 4.86 7.27 -0.17
CA LEU A 68 5.31 6.15 -1.01
C LEU A 68 6.61 5.51 -0.48
N ARG A 69 7.57 6.32 -0.02
CA ARG A 69 8.79 5.84 0.64
C ARG A 69 8.47 5.02 1.89
N TRP A 70 7.59 5.53 2.74
CA TRP A 70 7.17 4.82 3.95
C TRP A 70 6.49 3.48 3.63
N LEU A 71 5.68 3.39 2.57
CA LEU A 71 5.11 2.11 2.13
C LEU A 71 6.20 1.07 1.82
N LEU A 72 7.28 1.47 1.13
CA LEU A 72 8.42 0.58 0.84
C LEU A 72 9.13 0.14 2.12
N GLU A 73 9.39 1.07 3.04
CA GLU A 73 10.05 0.78 4.32
C GLU A 73 9.26 -0.20 5.20
N GLU A 74 7.93 -0.18 5.12
CA GLU A 74 7.06 -1.11 5.85
C GLU A 74 6.89 -2.47 5.15
N GLY A 75 7.53 -2.66 3.99
CA GLY A 75 7.45 -3.88 3.20
C GLY A 75 6.15 -4.02 2.43
N CYS A 76 5.60 -2.92 1.89
CA CYS A 76 4.47 -3.01 0.96
C CYS A 76 4.90 -3.78 -0.29
N PRO A 77 4.13 -4.81 -0.72
CA PRO A 77 4.42 -5.53 -1.94
C PRO A 77 4.28 -4.59 -3.14
N VAL A 78 5.30 -4.58 -4.00
CA VAL A 78 5.32 -3.80 -5.24
C VAL A 78 5.49 -4.74 -6.41
N ASP A 79 4.62 -4.60 -7.40
CA ASP A 79 4.78 -5.26 -8.68
C ASP A 79 5.55 -4.34 -9.63
N TYR A 80 6.82 -4.67 -9.86
CA TYR A 80 7.72 -3.88 -10.70
C TYR A 80 7.32 -3.91 -12.17
N ASP A 81 6.74 -5.00 -12.66
CA ASP A 81 6.34 -5.15 -14.06
C ASP A 81 5.16 -4.21 -14.35
N VAL A 82 4.15 -4.25 -13.48
CA VAL A 82 2.99 -3.35 -13.56
C VAL A 82 3.41 -1.89 -13.37
N MET A 83 4.37 -1.63 -12.47
CA MET A 83 4.88 -0.28 -12.24
C MET A 83 5.65 0.28 -13.45
N LEU A 84 6.38 -0.58 -14.16
CA LEU A 84 7.10 -0.21 -15.38
C LEU A 84 6.13 0.08 -16.52
N GLU A 85 5.10 -0.76 -16.68
CA GLU A 85 4.03 -0.56 -17.67
C GLU A 85 3.25 0.75 -17.42
N TRP A 86 2.86 1.00 -16.17
CA TRP A 86 2.22 2.27 -15.78
C TRP A 86 3.14 3.46 -16.04
N GLY A 87 4.44 3.29 -15.79
CA GLY A 87 5.42 4.34 -16.00
C GLY A 87 5.60 4.78 -17.45
N ALA A 88 5.32 3.89 -18.41
CA ALA A 88 5.27 4.24 -19.83
C ALA A 88 4.13 5.24 -20.14
N SER A 89 3.03 5.20 -19.39
CA SER A 89 1.88 6.10 -19.56
C SER A 89 2.04 7.46 -18.84
N THR A 90 2.90 7.56 -17.82
CA THR A 90 3.05 8.76 -16.96
C THR A 90 4.52 9.10 -16.62
N PRO A 91 5.32 9.53 -17.61
CA PRO A 91 6.78 9.54 -17.48
C PRO A 91 7.32 10.46 -16.36
N GLN A 92 6.72 11.64 -16.12
CA GLN A 92 7.29 12.57 -15.13
C GLN A 92 7.13 12.09 -13.68
N ARG A 93 6.01 11.45 -13.37
CA ARG A 93 5.74 10.94 -12.02
C ARG A 93 6.41 9.59 -11.81
N ALA A 94 6.27 8.70 -12.80
CA ALA A 94 6.84 7.38 -12.73
C ALA A 94 8.36 7.39 -12.61
N ALA A 95 9.06 8.31 -13.29
CA ALA A 95 10.51 8.44 -13.12
C ALA A 95 10.91 8.65 -11.64
N LYS A 96 10.16 9.47 -10.89
CA LYS A 96 10.44 9.70 -9.46
C LYS A 96 10.12 8.47 -8.61
N VAL A 97 9.02 7.78 -8.89
CA VAL A 97 8.63 6.58 -8.13
C VAL A 97 9.57 5.41 -8.44
N LEU A 98 9.96 5.20 -9.70
CA LEU A 98 10.96 4.22 -10.10
C LEU A 98 12.32 4.50 -9.47
N LEU A 99 12.73 5.77 -9.39
CA LEU A 99 13.97 6.14 -8.69
C LEU A 99 13.91 5.80 -7.20
N LEU A 100 12.77 6.01 -6.53
CA LEU A 100 12.58 5.59 -5.14
C LEU A 100 12.68 4.07 -4.98
N LEU A 101 12.08 3.31 -5.91
CA LEU A 101 12.15 1.85 -5.92
C LEU A 101 13.58 1.33 -6.09
N MET A 102 14.34 1.90 -7.04
CA MET A 102 15.74 1.56 -7.25
C MET A 102 16.60 1.91 -6.03
N GLU A 103 16.39 3.07 -5.41
CA GLU A 103 17.10 3.46 -4.19
C GLU A 103 16.81 2.51 -3.03
N HIS A 104 15.55 2.07 -2.88
CA HIS A 104 15.16 1.13 -1.84
C HIS A 104 15.76 -0.25 -2.08
N LEU A 105 15.73 -0.76 -3.31
CA LEU A 105 16.32 -2.06 -3.67
C LEU A 105 17.84 -2.07 -3.44
N GLY A 106 18.53 -0.99 -3.80
CA GLY A 106 19.98 -0.86 -3.58
C GLY A 106 20.37 -0.82 -2.10
N ARG A 107 19.53 -0.27 -1.21
CA ARG A 107 19.77 -0.35 0.25
C ARG A 107 19.61 -1.77 0.77
N GLN A 108 18.57 -2.48 0.33
CA GLN A 108 18.28 -3.84 0.78
C GLN A 108 19.36 -4.87 0.36
N GLU A 109 20.01 -4.68 -0.78
CA GLU A 109 21.09 -5.57 -1.26
C GLU A 109 22.37 -5.43 -0.43
N LEU A 110 22.74 -4.21 -0.04
CA LEU A 110 23.89 -3.95 0.83
C LEU A 110 23.67 -4.51 2.24
N GLU A 111 22.43 -4.45 2.75
CA GLU A 111 22.06 -5.02 4.06
C GLU A 111 22.03 -6.57 4.06
N HIS A 112 21.86 -7.21 2.90
CA HIS A 112 21.87 -8.67 2.78
C HIS A 112 23.29 -9.26 2.64
N ASP A 113 24.28 -8.49 2.18
CA ASP A 113 25.67 -8.95 2.04
C ASP A 113 26.46 -8.89 3.37
N GLU A 114 25.97 -8.14 4.36
CA GLU A 114 26.58 -7.99 5.69
C GLU A 114 26.10 -9.00 6.77
N GLN A 115 25.28 -10.02 6.43
CA GLN A 115 24.80 -11.05 7.38
C GLN A 115 25.37 -12.46 7.18
#